data_AF-A0A0K0F2X0-F1
#
_entry.id   AF-A0A0K0F2X0-F1
#
_cell.length_a   1.000
_cell.length_b   1.000
_cell.length_c   1.000
_cell.angle_alpha   90.00
_cell.angle_beta   90.00
_cell.angle_gamma   90.00
#
_symmetry.space_group_name_H-M   'P 1'
#
loop_
_entity.id
_entity.type
_entity.pdbx_description
1 polymer ?
#
loop_
_entity_poly.entity_id
_entity_poly.type
_entity_poly.pdbx_seq_one_letter_code
_entity_poly.pdbx_strand_id
1 'polypeptide(L)'
;MLIITGTDQLKAKNEVNDNNSKYEDLNNDSGDCGKEFSRVQKKLATVSKVKKTMNILGSAVTAIKPRNDDSFIDRLNYYYSTVIIMVMSLTISAKQYVGQPIQCWVPGEFSKAWEQYAENYCFVHNTYWVRPNEEIPQDYNERINKQLIYYQWVPFIMALQAVFFYIPILFWGAINRMSGLNVPNVVRLAECAADTEEEERSKNITAICTHIEDSIRMQINHRKTASPCERVVKFGLYDGSFIRNMYIITKLLFIWNLYIQFYLMNLFLGQNSTLWGASILYDIARGKNWEYSGNFPRTAICDFNVRVLGNLQRYSIQCVLVLNMFNEKIFLFIYWWFVFVAILTTGEAVFWLINTQILSRRIVYASKHIPLSSKDERLFQKFCDSKINTDVILIFRLISMRTNDLIVSDVLQMLWSTYKTRSHLDSVSIASNIDEYNDGVKYTSIQKYSLNNLNHRYGYPRSPQTLNSPDTDSLIK
;
A
#
# COMPACT_ATOMS: atom_id res chain seq x y z
N MET A 1 -86.23 57.31 -19.76
CA MET A 1 -86.34 58.07 -21.02
C MET A 1 -84.93 58.53 -21.37
N LEU A 2 -84.30 58.26 -22.50
CA LEU A 2 -84.67 57.70 -23.81
C LEU A 2 -83.41 56.98 -24.35
N ILE A 3 -83.55 55.70 -24.74
CA ILE A 3 -83.49 55.18 -26.13
C ILE A 3 -82.08 54.74 -26.58
N ILE A 4 -82.03 53.44 -26.91
CA ILE A 4 -80.98 52.65 -27.54
C ILE A 4 -80.95 52.93 -29.05
N THR A 5 -79.75 53.02 -29.63
CA THR A 5 -79.35 52.41 -30.94
C THR A 5 -77.83 52.20 -30.84
N GLY A 6 -77.19 51.07 -31.13
CA GLY A 6 -77.52 49.97 -32.02
C GLY A 6 -76.51 49.89 -33.17
N THR A 7 -75.19 49.79 -32.88
CA THR A 7 -74.13 49.45 -33.85
C THR A 7 -72.91 48.78 -33.19
N ASP A 8 -73.16 47.82 -32.29
CA ASP A 8 -72.18 46.78 -31.96
C ASP A 8 -72.52 45.55 -32.82
N GLN A 9 -71.52 44.92 -33.46
CA GLN A 9 -71.43 43.48 -33.82
C GLN A 9 -70.42 43.17 -34.97
N LEU A 10 -69.70 44.12 -35.55
CA LEU A 10 -68.72 43.81 -36.64
C LEU A 10 -67.26 44.17 -36.36
N LYS A 11 -66.91 44.70 -35.18
CA LYS A 11 -65.51 45.01 -34.81
C LYS A 11 -64.91 44.10 -33.74
N ALA A 12 -65.70 43.22 -33.10
CA ALA A 12 -65.24 42.34 -32.04
C ALA A 12 -64.84 40.92 -32.48
N LYS A 13 -64.90 40.60 -33.79
CA LYS A 13 -64.59 39.25 -34.32
C LYS A 13 -63.19 39.10 -34.91
N ASN A 14 -62.47 40.21 -35.12
CA ASN A 14 -61.10 40.19 -35.67
C ASN A 14 -59.99 40.39 -34.61
N GLU A 15 -60.32 40.78 -33.37
CA GLU A 15 -59.32 40.90 -32.28
C GLU A 15 -59.22 39.64 -31.39
N VAL A 16 -60.06 38.63 -31.60
CA VAL A 16 -60.03 37.36 -30.84
C VAL A 16 -59.17 36.29 -31.53
N ASN A 17 -58.98 36.35 -32.85
CA ASN A 17 -58.14 35.38 -33.58
C ASN A 17 -56.65 35.74 -33.58
N ASP A 18 -56.27 37.02 -33.52
CA ASP A 18 -54.85 37.42 -33.43
C ASP A 18 -54.27 37.21 -32.02
N ASN A 19 -55.10 37.20 -30.99
CA ASN A 19 -54.65 36.90 -29.63
C ASN A 19 -54.48 35.39 -29.39
N ASN A 20 -55.28 34.52 -30.02
CA ASN A 20 -55.11 33.07 -29.86
C ASN A 20 -53.89 32.51 -30.61
N SER A 21 -53.51 33.07 -31.76
CA SER A 21 -52.25 32.71 -32.44
C SER A 21 -51.01 33.12 -31.63
N LYS A 22 -51.07 34.24 -30.90
CA LYS A 22 -49.97 34.73 -30.06
C LYS A 22 -49.83 33.94 -28.75
N TYR A 23 -50.92 33.37 -28.24
CA TYR A 23 -50.91 32.50 -27.05
C TYR A 23 -50.44 31.06 -27.33
N GLU A 24 -50.54 30.57 -28.57
CA GLU A 24 -49.94 29.27 -28.96
C GLU A 24 -48.42 29.36 -29.21
N ASP A 25 -47.93 30.47 -29.76
CA ASP A 25 -46.48 30.67 -29.95
C ASP A 25 -45.73 30.94 -28.62
N LEU A 26 -46.34 31.65 -27.66
CA LEU A 26 -45.76 31.85 -26.32
C LEU A 26 -45.73 30.57 -25.46
N ASN A 27 -46.64 29.62 -25.71
CA ASN A 27 -46.65 28.32 -25.00
C ASN A 27 -45.64 27.32 -25.58
N ASN A 28 -45.25 27.44 -26.86
CA ASN A 28 -44.18 26.63 -27.44
C ASN A 28 -42.78 27.05 -26.97
N ASP A 29 -42.52 28.36 -26.82
CA ASP A 29 -41.24 28.87 -26.28
C ASP A 29 -41.06 28.58 -24.78
N SER A 30 -42.16 28.54 -24.02
CA SER A 30 -42.17 28.15 -22.60
C SER A 30 -41.76 26.68 -22.39
N GLY A 31 -42.15 25.81 -23.33
CA GLY A 31 -41.79 24.39 -23.33
C GLY A 31 -40.33 24.13 -23.70
N ASP A 32 -39.75 24.94 -24.59
CA ASP A 32 -38.35 24.78 -25.02
C ASP A 32 -37.36 25.35 -24.00
N CYS A 33 -37.69 26.48 -23.37
CA CYS A 33 -36.95 27.02 -22.22
C CYS A 33 -36.98 26.07 -21.01
N GLY A 34 -38.11 25.42 -20.74
CA GLY A 34 -38.21 24.38 -19.69
C GLY A 34 -37.38 23.13 -19.98
N LYS A 35 -37.31 22.70 -21.26
CA LYS A 35 -36.45 21.59 -21.70
C LYS A 35 -34.97 21.96 -21.64
N GLU A 36 -34.59 23.18 -22.03
CA GLU A 36 -33.23 23.71 -21.87
C GLU A 36 -32.85 23.80 -20.39
N PHE A 37 -33.71 24.35 -19.53
CA PHE A 37 -33.46 24.44 -18.09
C PHE A 37 -33.31 23.06 -17.45
N SER A 38 -34.15 22.08 -17.82
CA SER A 38 -34.01 20.69 -17.39
C SER A 38 -32.70 20.05 -17.89
N ARG A 39 -32.28 20.35 -19.13
CA ARG A 39 -31.02 19.87 -19.71
C ARG A 39 -29.82 20.50 -19.02
N VAL A 40 -29.88 21.78 -18.67
CA VAL A 40 -28.86 22.52 -17.91
C VAL A 40 -28.80 22.01 -16.47
N GLN A 41 -29.93 21.77 -15.79
CA GLN A 41 -29.96 21.16 -14.47
C GLN A 41 -29.39 19.74 -14.45
N LYS A 42 -29.72 18.91 -15.46
CA LYS A 42 -29.09 17.60 -15.62
C LYS A 42 -27.58 17.71 -15.82
N LYS A 43 -27.11 18.65 -16.65
CA LYS A 43 -25.68 18.91 -16.84
C LYS A 43 -25.00 19.37 -15.54
N LEU A 44 -25.62 20.30 -14.79
CA LEU A 44 -25.11 20.78 -13.50
C LEU A 44 -25.08 19.68 -12.43
N ALA A 45 -26.10 18.82 -12.37
CA ALA A 45 -26.13 17.67 -11.47
C ALA A 45 -25.04 16.65 -11.81
N THR A 46 -24.78 16.42 -13.11
CA THR A 46 -23.66 15.59 -13.58
C THR A 46 -22.32 16.21 -13.21
N VAL A 47 -22.12 17.51 -13.45
CA VAL A 47 -20.89 18.23 -13.08
C VAL A 47 -20.67 18.22 -11.55
N SER A 48 -21.72 18.40 -10.76
CA SER A 48 -21.67 18.35 -9.29
C SER A 48 -21.30 16.94 -8.79
N LYS A 49 -21.88 15.88 -9.38
CA LYS A 49 -21.49 14.50 -9.09
C LYS A 49 -20.03 14.23 -9.44
N VAL A 50 -19.59 14.66 -10.63
CA VAL A 50 -18.19 14.52 -11.07
C VAL A 50 -17.24 15.24 -10.11
N LYS A 51 -17.56 16.47 -9.69
CA LYS A 51 -16.77 17.25 -8.72
C LYS A 51 -16.68 16.55 -7.35
N LYS A 52 -17.79 16.01 -6.86
CA LYS A 52 -17.81 15.25 -5.59
C LYS A 52 -16.96 13.98 -5.67
N THR A 53 -17.05 13.23 -6.77
CA THR A 53 -16.23 12.03 -7.00
C THR A 53 -14.74 12.37 -7.13
N MET A 54 -14.40 13.44 -7.85
CA MET A 54 -13.01 13.92 -7.97
C MET A 54 -12.44 14.36 -6.62
N ASN A 55 -13.24 14.99 -5.75
CA ASN A 55 -12.81 15.38 -4.41
C ASN A 55 -12.56 14.16 -3.51
N ILE A 56 -13.41 13.12 -3.57
CA ILE A 56 -13.20 11.87 -2.82
C ILE A 56 -11.91 11.18 -3.28
N LEU A 57 -11.68 11.18 -4.59
CA LEU A 57 -10.46 10.62 -5.18
C LEU A 57 -9.21 11.42 -4.84
N GLY A 58 -9.29 12.76 -4.85
CA GLY A 58 -8.23 13.63 -4.36
C GLY A 58 -7.90 13.31 -2.90
N SER A 59 -8.91 13.19 -2.04
CA SER A 59 -8.74 12.80 -0.64
C SER A 59 -8.10 11.41 -0.49
N ALA A 60 -8.55 10.42 -1.26
CA ALA A 60 -7.99 9.06 -1.23
C ALA A 60 -6.52 9.02 -1.68
N VAL A 61 -6.17 9.76 -2.74
CA VAL A 61 -4.78 9.89 -3.20
C VAL A 61 -3.92 10.63 -2.18
N THR A 62 -4.44 11.69 -1.54
CA THR A 62 -3.70 12.41 -0.48
C THR A 62 -3.53 11.61 0.81
N ALA A 63 -4.35 10.58 1.04
CA ALA A 63 -4.22 9.67 2.17
C ALA A 63 -3.04 8.68 1.97
N ILE A 64 -2.67 8.41 0.71
CA ILE A 64 -1.50 7.60 0.38
C ILE A 64 -0.28 8.51 0.45
N LYS A 65 0.47 8.44 1.55
CA LYS A 65 1.74 9.18 1.73
C LYS A 65 2.92 8.23 1.92
N PRO A 66 4.10 8.60 1.41
CA PRO A 66 5.32 7.89 1.75
C PRO A 66 5.53 7.92 3.28
N ARG A 67 6.00 6.81 3.85
CA ARG A 67 6.34 6.76 5.28
C ARG A 67 7.82 7.13 5.47
N ASN A 68 8.26 7.34 6.71
CA ASN A 68 9.67 7.63 6.99
C ASN A 68 10.45 6.36 7.35
N ASP A 69 9.77 5.29 7.75
CA ASP A 69 10.33 4.02 8.21
C ASP A 69 10.41 2.95 7.11
N ASP A 70 10.48 3.36 5.84
CA ASP A 70 10.44 2.50 4.67
C ASP A 70 11.64 2.70 3.73
N SER A 71 11.86 1.73 2.86
CA SER A 71 12.84 1.82 1.78
C SER A 71 12.22 2.40 0.50
N PHE A 72 13.07 2.83 -0.43
CA PHE A 72 12.60 3.25 -1.77
C PHE A 72 11.86 2.12 -2.51
N ILE A 73 12.32 0.88 -2.37
CA ILE A 73 11.71 -0.28 -3.02
C ILE A 73 10.37 -0.65 -2.38
N ASP A 74 10.20 -0.45 -1.07
CA ASP A 74 8.87 -0.56 -0.42
C ASP A 74 7.89 0.43 -1.05
N ARG A 75 8.31 1.70 -1.23
CA ARG A 75 7.49 2.72 -1.89
C ARG A 75 7.15 2.34 -3.32
N LEU A 76 8.06 1.69 -4.03
CA LEU A 76 7.79 1.17 -5.38
C LEU A 76 6.61 0.18 -5.38
N ASN A 77 6.53 -0.67 -4.37
CA ASN A 77 5.43 -1.60 -4.18
C ASN A 77 4.14 -0.89 -3.75
N TYR A 78 4.09 -0.30 -2.55
CA TYR A 78 2.81 0.12 -1.99
C TYR A 78 2.36 1.51 -2.45
N TYR A 79 3.28 2.41 -2.79
CA TYR A 79 2.96 3.80 -3.13
C TYR A 79 2.83 3.95 -4.65
N TYR A 80 3.92 3.73 -5.38
CA TYR A 80 3.95 3.95 -6.82
C TYR A 80 3.06 2.97 -7.58
N SER A 81 3.10 1.66 -7.27
CA SER A 81 2.24 0.70 -7.96
C SER A 81 0.75 0.95 -7.68
N THR A 82 0.39 1.28 -6.44
CA THR A 82 -1.00 1.65 -6.10
C THR A 82 -1.47 2.90 -6.85
N VAL A 83 -0.66 3.97 -6.89
CA VAL A 83 -1.00 5.22 -7.60
C VAL A 83 -1.11 4.97 -9.11
N ILE A 84 -0.16 4.25 -9.70
CA ILE A 84 -0.17 3.89 -11.13
C ILE A 84 -1.43 3.11 -11.48
N ILE A 85 -1.73 2.02 -10.76
CA ILE A 85 -2.91 1.19 -11.03
C ILE A 85 -4.20 1.97 -10.81
N MET A 86 -4.26 2.81 -9.78
CA MET A 86 -5.42 3.67 -9.51
C MET A 86 -5.66 4.66 -10.66
N VAL A 87 -4.62 5.34 -11.15
CA VAL A 87 -4.73 6.27 -12.29
C VAL A 87 -5.18 5.54 -13.56
N MET A 88 -4.64 4.35 -13.82
CA MET A 88 -5.07 3.55 -14.98
C MET A 88 -6.53 3.07 -14.84
N SER A 89 -6.95 2.61 -13.66
CA SER A 89 -8.34 2.24 -13.36
C SER A 89 -9.31 3.40 -13.59
N LEU A 90 -8.94 4.61 -13.17
CA LEU A 90 -9.74 5.82 -13.39
C LEU A 90 -9.82 6.20 -14.86
N THR A 91 -8.72 6.06 -15.59
CA THR A 91 -8.66 6.36 -17.03
C THR A 91 -9.60 5.45 -17.81
N ILE A 92 -9.61 4.14 -17.50
CA ILE A 92 -10.52 3.19 -18.11
C ILE A 92 -11.97 3.49 -17.69
N SER A 93 -12.21 3.75 -16.40
CA SER A 93 -13.55 4.12 -15.90
C SER A 93 -14.10 5.36 -16.61
N ALA A 94 -13.28 6.39 -16.82
CA ALA A 94 -13.68 7.59 -17.54
C ALA A 94 -14.08 7.27 -18.98
N LYS A 95 -13.31 6.43 -19.68
CA LYS A 95 -13.67 5.98 -21.03
C LYS A 95 -14.92 5.11 -21.06
N GLN A 96 -15.14 4.28 -20.05
CA GLN A 96 -16.26 3.35 -19.98
C GLN A 96 -17.59 4.03 -19.64
N TYR A 97 -17.60 5.03 -18.74
CA TYR A 97 -18.83 5.66 -18.26
C TYR A 97 -19.13 7.04 -18.86
N VAL A 98 -18.11 7.77 -19.31
CA VAL A 98 -18.30 9.12 -19.90
C VAL A 98 -18.16 9.08 -21.42
N GLY A 99 -17.33 8.17 -21.93
CA GLY A 99 -17.15 7.95 -23.36
C GLY A 99 -18.17 7.01 -23.98
N GLN A 100 -18.01 6.74 -25.27
CA GLN A 100 -18.68 5.65 -25.98
C GLN A 100 -17.80 4.40 -25.87
N PRO A 101 -18.15 3.41 -25.03
CA PRO A 101 -17.30 2.24 -24.79
C PRO A 101 -17.23 1.29 -26.00
N ILE A 102 -18.30 1.28 -26.79
CA ILE A 102 -18.48 0.45 -27.98
C ILE A 102 -19.20 1.29 -29.04
N GLN A 103 -18.87 1.05 -30.32
CA GLN A 103 -19.56 1.63 -31.47
C GLN A 103 -19.92 0.51 -32.43
N CYS A 104 -21.16 0.46 -32.90
CA CYS A 104 -21.65 -0.67 -33.68
C CYS A 104 -22.08 -0.29 -35.09
N TRP A 105 -21.79 -1.17 -36.05
CA TRP A 105 -22.26 -1.07 -37.42
C TRP A 105 -23.71 -1.59 -37.50
N VAL A 106 -24.67 -0.68 -37.45
CA VAL A 106 -26.11 -0.98 -37.52
C VAL A 106 -26.67 -0.76 -38.94
N PRO A 107 -27.78 -1.42 -39.31
CA PRO A 107 -28.44 -1.18 -40.60
C PRO A 107 -28.87 0.28 -40.77
N GLY A 108 -28.84 0.80 -42.00
CA GLY A 108 -29.18 2.21 -42.28
C GLY A 108 -30.63 2.60 -41.98
N GLU A 109 -31.52 1.63 -41.82
CA GLU A 109 -32.92 1.84 -41.40
C GLU A 109 -33.05 2.24 -39.91
N PHE A 110 -32.00 2.00 -39.11
CA PHE A 110 -32.05 2.27 -37.69
C PHE A 110 -31.99 3.77 -37.41
N SER A 111 -32.97 4.27 -36.66
CA SER A 111 -32.89 5.62 -36.10
C SER A 111 -31.72 5.72 -35.11
N LYS A 112 -31.21 6.94 -34.87
CA LYS A 112 -30.16 7.19 -33.87
C LYS A 112 -30.51 6.66 -32.47
N ALA A 113 -31.78 6.63 -32.11
CA ALA A 113 -32.22 6.07 -30.83
C ALA A 113 -32.09 4.54 -30.78
N TRP A 114 -32.31 3.86 -31.91
CA TRP A 114 -32.14 2.41 -32.02
C TRP A 114 -30.67 2.01 -32.09
N GLU A 115 -29.83 2.81 -32.75
CA GLU A 115 -28.37 2.68 -32.72
C GLU A 115 -27.86 2.74 -31.27
N GLN A 116 -28.23 3.78 -30.51
CA GLN A 116 -27.87 3.91 -29.10
C GLN A 116 -28.39 2.75 -28.24
N TYR A 117 -29.60 2.26 -28.51
CA TYR A 117 -30.12 1.07 -27.81
C TYR A 117 -29.29 -0.17 -28.12
N ALA A 118 -28.97 -0.41 -29.39
CA ALA A 118 -28.17 -1.56 -29.82
C ALA A 118 -26.76 -1.51 -29.21
N GLU A 119 -26.10 -0.35 -29.24
CA GLU A 119 -24.78 -0.15 -28.61
C GLU A 119 -24.81 -0.42 -27.11
N ASN A 120 -25.79 0.13 -26.39
CA ASN A 120 -25.93 -0.09 -24.95
C ASN A 120 -26.28 -1.56 -24.63
N TYR A 121 -27.16 -2.16 -25.42
CA TYR A 121 -27.50 -3.57 -25.28
C TYR A 121 -26.26 -4.44 -25.47
N CYS A 122 -25.49 -4.22 -26.55
CA CYS A 122 -24.27 -4.95 -26.87
C CYS A 122 -23.10 -4.65 -25.95
N PHE A 123 -23.13 -3.53 -25.23
CA PHE A 123 -22.16 -3.27 -24.17
C PHE A 123 -22.47 -4.07 -22.91
N VAL A 124 -23.75 -4.15 -22.53
CA VAL A 124 -24.21 -4.84 -21.31
C VAL A 124 -24.28 -6.36 -21.52
N HIS A 125 -24.81 -6.80 -22.67
CA HIS A 125 -24.74 -8.18 -23.13
C HIS A 125 -23.36 -8.45 -23.71
N ASN A 126 -22.78 -9.59 -23.36
CA ASN A 126 -21.43 -9.94 -23.81
C ASN A 126 -21.35 -10.01 -25.35
N THR A 127 -20.21 -9.60 -25.89
CA THR A 127 -19.86 -9.76 -27.31
C THR A 127 -18.95 -10.98 -27.47
N TYR A 128 -18.86 -11.56 -28.67
CA TYR A 128 -17.95 -12.67 -28.96
C TYR A 128 -17.04 -12.35 -30.13
N TRP A 129 -15.82 -12.86 -30.07
CA TRP A 129 -14.82 -12.66 -31.13
C TRP A 129 -14.85 -13.80 -32.14
N VAL A 130 -14.76 -13.45 -33.41
CA VAL A 130 -14.60 -14.36 -34.54
C VAL A 130 -13.48 -13.82 -35.41
N ARG A 131 -12.66 -14.71 -35.99
CA ARG A 131 -11.62 -14.29 -36.92
C ARG A 131 -12.24 -13.72 -38.21
N PRO A 132 -11.65 -12.70 -38.84
CA PRO A 132 -12.22 -12.09 -40.04
C PRO A 132 -12.48 -13.07 -41.21
N ASN A 133 -11.71 -14.15 -41.30
CA ASN A 133 -11.82 -15.16 -42.36
C ASN A 133 -12.68 -16.38 -41.95
N GLU A 134 -13.24 -16.41 -40.74
CA GLU A 134 -14.09 -17.49 -40.26
C GLU A 134 -15.56 -17.08 -40.32
N GLU A 135 -16.44 -18.00 -40.70
CA GLU A 135 -17.89 -17.76 -40.65
C GLU A 135 -18.38 -17.69 -39.21
N ILE A 136 -19.48 -16.95 -39.01
CA ILE A 136 -20.13 -16.86 -37.69
C ILE A 136 -20.68 -18.26 -37.34
N PRO A 137 -20.26 -18.87 -36.21
CA PRO A 137 -20.72 -20.20 -35.82
C PRO A 137 -22.25 -20.28 -35.74
N GLN A 138 -22.87 -21.31 -36.31
CA GLN A 138 -24.32 -21.50 -36.21
C GLN A 138 -24.75 -22.01 -34.83
N ASP A 139 -23.87 -22.77 -34.16
CA ASP A 139 -24.12 -23.26 -32.81
C ASP A 139 -24.06 -22.12 -31.78
N TYR A 140 -25.12 -21.98 -31.02
CA TYR A 140 -25.25 -20.99 -29.96
C TYR A 140 -24.25 -21.24 -28.82
N ASN A 141 -23.95 -22.51 -28.50
CA ASN A 141 -23.02 -22.84 -27.41
C ASN A 141 -21.58 -22.41 -27.75
N GLU A 142 -21.18 -22.56 -29.02
CA GLU A 142 -19.87 -22.11 -29.48
C GLU A 142 -19.72 -20.58 -29.37
N ARG A 143 -20.79 -19.82 -29.67
CA ARG A 143 -20.80 -18.36 -29.49
C ARG A 143 -20.61 -17.97 -28.03
N ILE A 144 -21.28 -18.67 -27.10
CA ILE A 144 -21.13 -18.41 -25.66
C ILE A 144 -19.69 -18.63 -25.20
N ASN A 145 -19.04 -19.72 -25.65
CA ASN A 145 -17.67 -20.03 -25.26
C ASN A 145 -16.64 -19.00 -25.77
N LYS A 146 -16.97 -18.24 -26.82
CA LYS A 146 -16.13 -17.18 -27.40
C LYS A 146 -16.44 -15.78 -26.84
N GLN A 147 -17.28 -15.66 -25.81
CA GLN A 147 -17.68 -14.37 -25.23
C GLN A 147 -16.54 -13.65 -24.50
N LEU A 148 -16.49 -12.34 -24.68
CA LEU A 148 -15.57 -11.42 -24.05
C LEU A 148 -16.28 -10.72 -22.88
N ILE A 149 -16.06 -11.18 -21.66
CA ILE A 149 -16.73 -10.64 -20.46
C ILE A 149 -15.79 -9.70 -19.67
N TYR A 150 -14.48 -9.86 -19.82
CA TYR A 150 -13.49 -9.23 -18.93
C TYR A 150 -13.52 -7.69 -18.98
N TYR A 151 -13.71 -7.07 -20.14
CA TYR A 151 -13.56 -5.61 -20.30
C TYR A 151 -14.53 -4.79 -19.43
N GLN A 152 -15.70 -5.35 -19.09
CA GLN A 152 -16.66 -4.71 -18.19
C GLN A 152 -16.13 -4.60 -16.75
N TRP A 153 -15.33 -5.59 -16.32
CA TRP A 153 -14.82 -5.75 -14.96
C TRP A 153 -13.43 -5.15 -14.74
N VAL A 154 -12.70 -4.81 -15.80
CA VAL A 154 -11.33 -4.29 -15.74
C VAL A 154 -11.16 -3.16 -14.72
N PRO A 155 -11.98 -2.07 -14.71
CA PRO A 155 -11.72 -0.96 -13.79
C PRO A 155 -11.86 -1.35 -12.32
N PHE A 156 -12.85 -2.20 -12.00
CA PHE A 156 -13.11 -2.66 -10.65
C PHE A 156 -12.00 -3.58 -10.15
N ILE A 157 -11.55 -4.51 -10.98
CA ILE A 157 -10.47 -5.43 -10.64
C ILE A 157 -9.19 -4.64 -10.43
N MET A 158 -8.84 -3.70 -11.32
CA MET A 158 -7.67 -2.84 -11.14
C MET A 158 -7.75 -2.02 -9.85
N ALA A 159 -8.91 -1.46 -9.51
CA ALA A 159 -9.08 -0.74 -8.23
C ALA A 159 -8.84 -1.67 -7.03
N LEU A 160 -9.32 -2.92 -7.09
CA LEU A 160 -9.07 -3.93 -6.05
C LEU A 160 -7.58 -4.32 -5.98
N GLN A 161 -6.91 -4.47 -7.12
CA GLN A 161 -5.46 -4.72 -7.16
C GLN A 161 -4.68 -3.60 -6.46
N ALA A 162 -5.04 -2.34 -6.70
CA ALA A 162 -4.43 -1.20 -6.02
C ALA A 162 -4.58 -1.29 -4.49
N VAL A 163 -5.74 -1.70 -3.99
CA VAL A 163 -5.95 -1.93 -2.54
C VAL A 163 -4.99 -3.02 -2.02
N PHE A 164 -4.86 -4.14 -2.73
CA PHE A 164 -4.00 -5.23 -2.31
C PHE A 164 -2.50 -4.85 -2.29
N PHE A 165 -2.03 -3.99 -3.19
CA PHE A 165 -0.67 -3.43 -3.11
C PHE A 165 -0.41 -2.61 -1.85
N TYR A 166 -1.45 -2.01 -1.26
CA TYR A 166 -1.34 -1.22 -0.04
C TYR A 166 -1.43 -2.04 1.25
N ILE A 167 -1.94 -3.28 1.22
CA ILE A 167 -2.11 -4.10 2.43
C ILE A 167 -0.80 -4.39 3.19
N PRO A 168 0.33 -4.76 2.54
CA PRO A 168 1.53 -5.09 3.28
C PRO A 168 2.09 -3.93 4.11
N ILE A 169 1.94 -2.68 3.65
CA ILE A 169 2.40 -1.51 4.42
C ILE A 169 1.48 -1.21 5.61
N LEU A 170 0.18 -1.50 5.49
CA LEU A 170 -0.75 -1.44 6.63
C LEU A 170 -0.38 -2.46 7.70
N PHE A 171 -0.02 -3.68 7.29
CA PHE A 171 0.49 -4.72 8.18
C PHE A 171 1.73 -4.25 8.94
N TRP A 172 2.74 -3.71 8.25
CA TRP A 172 3.94 -3.15 8.88
C TRP A 172 3.62 -2.04 9.89
N GLY A 173 2.79 -1.08 9.49
CA GLY A 173 2.43 0.05 10.33
C GLY A 173 1.58 -0.30 11.56
N ALA A 174 0.84 -1.41 11.53
CA ALA A 174 0.10 -1.91 12.68
C ALA A 174 1.01 -2.64 13.66
N ILE A 175 1.91 -3.49 13.15
CA ILE A 175 2.71 -4.40 13.98
C ILE A 175 3.95 -3.73 14.56
N ASN A 176 4.57 -2.79 13.84
CA ASN A 176 5.77 -2.12 14.33
C ASN A 176 5.53 -1.37 15.66
N ARG A 177 4.29 -0.90 15.90
CA ARG A 177 3.84 -0.26 17.14
C ARG A 177 3.85 -1.20 18.34
N MET A 178 3.70 -2.50 18.12
CA MET A 178 3.65 -3.50 19.20
C MET A 178 5.02 -3.76 19.83
N SER A 179 6.11 -3.34 19.17
CA SER A 179 7.48 -3.57 19.65
C SER A 179 7.87 -2.72 20.87
N GLY A 180 7.05 -1.73 21.24
CA GLY A 180 7.39 -0.73 22.27
C GLY A 180 8.37 0.34 21.78
N LEU A 181 8.91 0.20 20.57
CA LEU A 181 9.82 1.17 19.95
C LEU A 181 9.12 1.85 18.76
N ASN A 182 8.98 3.16 18.84
CA ASN A 182 8.38 3.93 17.76
C ASN A 182 9.43 4.21 16.67
N VAL A 183 9.65 3.23 15.79
CA VAL A 183 10.61 3.31 14.68
C VAL A 183 10.40 4.57 13.81
N PRO A 184 9.16 4.93 13.40
CA PRO A 184 8.93 6.20 12.68
C PRO A 184 9.46 7.43 13.41
N ASN A 185 9.24 7.52 14.72
CA ASN A 185 9.73 8.65 15.51
C ASN A 185 11.25 8.66 15.61
N VAL A 186 11.89 7.51 15.79
CA VAL A 186 13.36 7.41 15.86
C VAL A 186 14.00 7.85 14.55
N VAL A 187 13.47 7.40 13.41
CA VAL A 187 13.97 7.81 12.10
C VAL A 187 13.73 9.29 11.85
N ARG A 188 12.58 9.83 12.24
CA ARG A 188 12.30 11.27 12.17
C ARG A 188 13.25 12.10 13.04
N LEU A 189 13.54 11.66 14.27
CA LEU A 189 14.50 12.34 15.14
C LEU A 189 15.91 12.33 14.53
N ALA A 190 16.29 11.25 13.84
CA ALA A 190 17.57 11.18 13.15
C ALA A 190 17.62 12.12 11.94
N GLU A 191 16.51 12.25 11.20
CA GLU A 191 16.35 13.20 10.10
C GLU A 191 16.47 14.65 10.62
N CYS A 192 15.77 15.00 11.69
CA CYS A 192 15.94 16.30 12.35
C CYS A 192 17.39 16.52 12.82
N ALA A 193 18.04 15.52 13.42
CA ALA A 193 19.43 15.64 13.87
C ALA A 193 20.42 15.90 12.73
N ALA A 194 20.11 15.47 11.50
CA ALA A 194 20.94 15.72 10.33
C ALA A 194 20.86 17.18 9.84
N ASP A 195 19.72 17.83 10.03
CA ASP A 195 19.44 19.18 9.53
C ASP A 195 19.67 20.29 10.57
N THR A 196 19.75 19.95 11.86
CA THR A 196 19.87 20.92 12.97
C THR A 196 21.31 21.25 13.36
N GLU A 197 21.49 22.39 14.06
CA GLU A 197 22.77 22.82 14.64
C GLU A 197 23.29 21.87 15.74
N GLU A 198 24.57 21.98 16.10
CA GLU A 198 25.29 21.02 16.95
C GLU A 198 24.65 20.76 18.33
N GLU A 199 24.14 21.80 18.99
CA GLU A 199 23.49 21.66 20.31
C GLU A 199 22.18 20.87 20.22
N GLU A 200 21.35 21.17 19.22
CA GLU A 200 20.07 20.48 19.00
C GLU A 200 20.27 19.06 18.45
N ARG A 201 21.28 18.89 17.59
CA ARG A 201 21.74 17.58 17.12
C ARG A 201 22.11 16.66 18.29
N SER A 202 22.88 17.14 19.26
CA SER A 202 23.25 16.36 20.45
C SER A 202 22.03 15.96 21.29
N LYS A 203 21.06 16.87 21.47
CA LYS A 203 19.77 16.57 22.14
C LYS A 203 18.99 15.47 21.40
N ASN A 204 18.88 15.56 20.08
CA ASN A 204 18.18 14.56 19.26
C ASN A 204 18.89 13.20 19.29
N ILE A 205 20.22 13.17 19.19
CA ILE A 205 21.03 11.95 19.31
C ILE A 205 20.86 11.32 20.70
N THR A 206 20.81 12.14 21.76
CA THR A 206 20.56 11.67 23.13
C THR A 206 19.19 11.04 23.25
N ALA A 207 18.15 11.67 22.70
CA ALA A 207 16.80 11.11 22.66
C ALA A 207 16.76 9.75 21.93
N ILE A 208 17.45 9.62 20.78
CA ILE A 208 17.57 8.36 20.05
C ILE A 208 18.22 7.28 20.92
N CYS A 209 19.34 7.58 21.57
CA CYS A 209 20.02 6.64 22.45
C CYS A 209 19.15 6.22 23.65
N THR A 210 18.42 7.16 24.26
CA THR A 210 17.48 6.85 25.34
C THR A 210 16.40 5.90 24.86
N HIS A 211 15.79 6.14 23.70
CA HIS A 211 14.79 5.23 23.12
C HIS A 211 15.34 3.83 22.86
N ILE A 212 16.57 3.72 22.34
CA ILE A 212 17.22 2.43 22.12
C ILE A 212 17.52 1.73 23.46
N GLU A 213 18.12 2.42 24.42
CA GLU A 213 18.43 1.87 25.75
C GLU A 213 17.18 1.41 26.49
N ASP A 214 16.09 2.18 26.46
CA ASP A 214 14.82 1.84 27.09
C ASP A 214 14.20 0.59 26.44
N SER A 215 14.27 0.49 25.11
CA SER A 215 13.80 -0.71 24.39
C SER A 215 14.59 -1.96 24.79
N ILE A 216 15.92 -1.85 24.92
CA ILE A 216 16.79 -2.96 25.35
C ILE A 216 16.50 -3.32 26.81
N ARG A 217 16.31 -2.32 27.68
CA ARG A 217 16.00 -2.54 29.10
C ARG A 217 14.67 -3.27 29.27
N MET A 218 13.64 -2.85 28.52
CA MET A 218 12.33 -3.50 28.49
C MET A 218 12.46 -4.97 28.05
N GLN A 219 13.22 -5.23 26.99
CA GLN A 219 13.48 -6.61 26.51
C GLN A 219 14.16 -7.47 27.57
N ILE A 220 15.21 -6.96 28.23
CA ILE A 220 15.93 -7.68 29.29
C ILE A 220 15.00 -8.02 30.46
N ASN A 221 14.14 -7.09 30.88
CA ASN A 221 13.19 -7.32 31.96
C ASN A 221 12.17 -8.40 31.59
N HIS A 222 11.58 -8.34 30.40
CA HIS A 222 10.65 -9.38 29.95
C HIS A 222 11.33 -10.75 29.83
N ARG A 223 12.58 -10.81 29.36
CA ARG A 223 13.33 -12.06 29.24
C ARG A 223 13.59 -12.74 30.59
N LYS A 224 13.71 -11.97 31.68
CA LYS A 224 13.88 -12.52 33.04
C LYS A 224 12.60 -13.17 33.59
N THR A 225 11.44 -12.70 33.17
CA THR A 225 10.14 -13.15 33.69
C THR A 225 9.45 -14.18 32.79
N ALA A 226 9.80 -14.23 31.50
CA ALA A 226 9.11 -15.06 30.51
C ALA A 226 9.52 -16.54 30.56
N SER A 227 8.53 -17.42 30.42
CA SER A 227 8.77 -18.86 30.23
C SER A 227 9.33 -19.18 28.83
N PRO A 228 10.00 -20.33 28.63
CA PRO A 228 10.51 -20.74 27.31
C PRO A 228 9.42 -20.81 26.23
N CYS A 229 8.21 -21.27 26.58
CA CYS A 229 7.06 -21.32 25.67
C CYS A 229 6.61 -19.91 25.26
N GLU A 230 6.54 -18.98 26.21
CA GLU A 230 6.14 -17.60 25.96
C GLU A 230 7.12 -16.87 25.03
N ARG A 231 8.42 -17.19 25.11
CA ARG A 231 9.46 -16.65 24.21
C ARG A 231 9.25 -17.07 22.74
N VAL A 232 8.83 -18.31 22.50
CA VAL A 232 8.55 -18.81 21.14
C VAL A 232 7.28 -18.17 20.59
N VAL A 233 6.21 -18.11 21.40
CA VAL A 233 4.91 -17.54 20.99
C VAL A 233 5.01 -16.05 20.65
N LYS A 234 5.87 -15.31 21.36
CA LYS A 234 6.07 -13.87 21.14
C LYS A 234 7.05 -13.53 20.01
N PHE A 235 7.45 -14.52 19.20
CA PHE A 235 8.14 -14.34 17.92
C PHE A 235 9.31 -13.33 17.94
N GLY A 236 10.21 -13.47 18.92
CA GLY A 236 11.41 -12.65 19.03
C GLY A 236 11.24 -11.28 19.71
N LEU A 237 10.06 -10.98 20.28
CA LEU A 237 9.79 -9.75 21.04
C LEU A 237 10.73 -9.59 22.24
N TYR A 238 11.06 -10.69 22.89
CA TYR A 238 11.94 -10.71 24.08
C TYR A 238 13.42 -10.90 23.73
N ASP A 239 13.74 -11.30 22.50
CA ASP A 239 15.10 -11.57 22.03
C ASP A 239 15.67 -10.41 21.16
N GLY A 240 14.93 -9.30 21.03
CA GLY A 240 15.38 -8.14 20.25
C GLY A 240 15.51 -8.43 18.74
N SER A 241 14.64 -9.29 18.23
CA SER A 241 14.57 -9.65 16.81
C SER A 241 13.19 -9.45 16.18
N PHE A 242 12.23 -8.94 16.95
CA PHE A 242 10.83 -8.84 16.53
C PHE A 242 10.64 -7.84 15.39
N ILE A 243 11.19 -6.63 15.52
CA ILE A 243 11.04 -5.58 14.48
C ILE A 243 11.65 -6.09 13.18
N ARG A 244 12.83 -6.70 13.27
CA ARG A 244 13.52 -7.30 12.12
C ARG A 244 12.72 -8.43 11.49
N ASN A 245 12.18 -9.35 12.29
CA ASN A 245 11.42 -10.47 11.76
C ASN A 245 10.12 -9.98 11.08
N MET A 246 9.43 -9.00 11.66
CA MET A 246 8.23 -8.39 11.08
C MET A 246 8.55 -7.60 9.81
N TYR A 247 9.71 -6.96 9.74
CA TYR A 247 10.17 -6.28 8.55
C TYR A 247 10.40 -7.27 7.41
N ILE A 248 11.10 -8.38 7.67
CA ILE A 248 11.31 -9.46 6.69
C ILE A 248 9.98 -10.09 6.26
N ILE A 249 9.06 -10.35 7.19
CA ILE A 249 7.71 -10.85 6.85
C ILE A 249 6.99 -9.86 5.94
N THR A 250 7.10 -8.55 6.20
CA THR A 250 6.53 -7.51 5.33
C THR A 250 7.12 -7.59 3.91
N LYS A 251 8.45 -7.78 3.78
CA LYS A 251 9.09 -7.99 2.48
C LYS A 251 8.55 -9.23 1.76
N LEU A 252 8.36 -10.33 2.49
CA LEU A 252 7.76 -11.54 1.94
C LEU A 252 6.30 -11.32 1.52
N LEU A 253 5.52 -10.53 2.28
CA LEU A 253 4.16 -10.16 1.91
C LEU A 253 4.12 -9.32 0.63
N PHE A 254 5.10 -8.44 0.38
CA PHE A 254 5.21 -7.74 -0.90
C PHE A 254 5.46 -8.70 -2.08
N ILE A 255 6.41 -9.63 -1.93
CA ILE A 255 6.71 -10.64 -2.96
C ILE A 255 5.50 -11.53 -3.22
N TRP A 256 4.85 -12.00 -2.15
CA TRP A 256 3.65 -12.82 -2.23
C TRP A 256 2.50 -12.08 -2.90
N ASN A 257 2.27 -10.81 -2.55
CA ASN A 257 1.28 -9.99 -3.21
C ASN A 257 1.59 -9.86 -4.71
N LEU A 258 2.82 -9.51 -5.09
CA LEU A 258 3.22 -9.41 -6.51
C LEU A 258 2.93 -10.71 -7.28
N TYR A 259 3.29 -11.86 -6.72
CA TYR A 259 3.02 -13.15 -7.35
C TYR A 259 1.52 -13.40 -7.53
N ILE A 260 0.71 -13.14 -6.49
CA ILE A 260 -0.74 -13.26 -6.57
C ILE A 260 -1.32 -12.29 -7.59
N GLN A 261 -0.90 -11.02 -7.61
CA GLN A 261 -1.40 -10.03 -8.56
C GLN A 261 -1.09 -10.43 -10.01
N PHE A 262 0.12 -10.93 -10.25
CA PHE A 262 0.54 -11.42 -11.56
C PHE A 262 -0.28 -12.64 -11.99
N TYR A 263 -0.49 -13.60 -11.08
CA TYR A 263 -1.31 -14.78 -11.33
C TYR A 263 -2.78 -14.41 -11.60
N LEU A 264 -3.38 -13.54 -10.77
CA LEU A 264 -4.75 -13.07 -10.93
C LEU A 264 -4.93 -12.33 -12.26
N MET A 265 -3.96 -11.52 -12.68
CA MET A 265 -3.99 -10.85 -13.98
C MET A 265 -3.95 -11.87 -15.12
N ASN A 266 -3.11 -12.91 -15.04
CA ASN A 266 -3.06 -13.97 -16.04
C ASN A 266 -4.38 -14.74 -16.15
N LEU A 267 -4.97 -15.09 -15.01
CA LEU A 267 -6.27 -15.76 -14.93
C LEU A 267 -7.39 -14.90 -15.51
N PHE A 268 -7.40 -13.60 -15.16
CA PHE A 268 -8.42 -12.66 -15.59
C PHE A 268 -8.41 -12.40 -17.12
N LEU A 269 -7.22 -12.37 -17.73
CA LEU A 269 -7.08 -12.22 -19.18
C LEU A 269 -7.31 -13.51 -19.97
N GLY A 270 -7.50 -14.65 -19.29
CA GLY A 270 -7.72 -15.95 -19.93
C GLY A 270 -6.51 -16.45 -20.74
N GLN A 271 -5.30 -16.05 -20.35
CA GLN A 271 -4.09 -16.38 -21.09
C GLN A 271 -3.52 -17.73 -20.67
N ASN A 272 -3.24 -18.59 -21.65
CA ASN A 272 -2.71 -19.95 -21.41
C ASN A 272 -1.24 -19.95 -20.96
N SER A 273 -0.50 -18.85 -21.15
CA SER A 273 0.91 -18.75 -20.79
C SER A 273 1.19 -17.53 -19.92
N THR A 274 1.98 -17.71 -18.87
CA THR A 274 2.41 -16.61 -17.97
C THR A 274 3.35 -15.61 -18.64
N LEU A 275 3.92 -15.98 -19.79
CA LEU A 275 4.81 -15.15 -20.62
C LEU A 275 4.07 -14.44 -21.76
N TRP A 276 2.74 -14.30 -21.66
CA TRP A 276 1.93 -13.63 -22.68
C TRP A 276 2.42 -12.21 -22.99
N GLY A 277 2.90 -11.45 -22.00
CA GLY A 277 3.39 -10.09 -22.22
C GLY A 277 4.63 -10.02 -23.12
N ALA A 278 5.52 -11.01 -23.01
CA ALA A 278 6.68 -11.15 -23.89
C ALA A 278 6.26 -11.61 -25.30
N SER A 279 5.31 -12.54 -25.40
CA SER A 279 4.76 -13.00 -26.68
C SER A 279 4.11 -11.85 -27.46
N ILE A 280 3.29 -11.04 -26.80
CA ILE A 280 2.62 -9.90 -27.44
C ILE A 280 3.64 -8.86 -27.89
N LEU A 281 4.65 -8.55 -27.07
CA LEU A 281 5.70 -7.59 -27.47
C LEU A 281 6.48 -8.09 -28.69
N TYR A 282 6.76 -9.39 -28.74
CA TYR A 282 7.41 -10.03 -29.88
C TYR A 282 6.55 -10.02 -31.14
N ASP A 283 5.25 -10.30 -31.02
CA ASP A 283 4.31 -10.25 -32.15
C ASP A 283 4.18 -8.81 -32.70
N ILE A 284 4.13 -7.81 -31.83
CA ILE A 284 4.13 -6.39 -32.21
C ILE A 284 5.44 -6.00 -32.91
N ALA A 285 6.59 -6.43 -32.40
CA ALA A 285 7.90 -6.14 -33.00
C ALA A 285 8.05 -6.78 -34.40
N ARG A 286 7.36 -7.89 -34.65
CA ARG A 286 7.30 -8.56 -35.96
C ARG A 286 6.18 -8.07 -36.88
N GLY A 287 5.36 -7.12 -36.42
CA GLY A 287 4.23 -6.59 -37.18
C GLY A 287 3.08 -7.57 -37.36
N LYS A 288 2.93 -8.58 -36.49
CA LYS A 288 1.74 -9.45 -36.49
C LYS A 288 0.55 -8.72 -35.88
N ASN A 289 -0.55 -8.67 -36.62
CA ASN A 289 -1.77 -8.00 -36.18
C ASN A 289 -2.59 -8.86 -35.19
N TRP A 290 -3.33 -8.19 -34.32
CA TRP A 290 -4.21 -8.76 -33.30
C TRP A 290 -5.26 -9.74 -33.87
N GLU A 291 -5.65 -9.54 -35.13
CA GLU A 291 -6.61 -10.36 -35.89
C GLU A 291 -6.25 -11.85 -35.96
N TYR A 292 -4.95 -12.17 -35.86
CA TYR A 292 -4.46 -13.54 -35.91
C TYR A 292 -4.17 -14.13 -34.51
N SER A 293 -3.80 -13.30 -33.54
CA SER A 293 -3.47 -13.77 -32.19
C SER A 293 -4.70 -14.00 -31.31
N GLY A 294 -5.83 -13.34 -31.60
CA GLY A 294 -7.03 -13.38 -30.73
C GLY A 294 -6.84 -12.68 -29.37
N ASN A 295 -5.63 -12.24 -29.05
CA ASN A 295 -5.33 -11.42 -27.89
C ASN A 295 -5.84 -10.00 -28.09
N PHE A 296 -6.66 -9.52 -27.15
CA PHE A 296 -7.26 -8.19 -27.14
C PHE A 296 -7.91 -7.79 -28.48
N PRO A 297 -8.99 -8.47 -28.92
CA PRO A 297 -9.64 -8.16 -30.18
C PRO A 297 -10.27 -6.75 -30.19
N ARG A 298 -10.16 -6.06 -31.32
CA ARG A 298 -10.69 -4.68 -31.47
C ARG A 298 -12.06 -4.64 -32.13
N THR A 299 -12.50 -5.75 -32.71
CA THR A 299 -13.84 -5.94 -33.25
C THR A 299 -14.46 -7.19 -32.66
N ALA A 300 -15.74 -7.16 -32.34
CA ALA A 300 -16.50 -8.33 -31.92
C ALA A 300 -17.90 -8.28 -32.52
N ILE A 301 -18.57 -9.43 -32.47
CA ILE A 301 -19.94 -9.59 -32.95
C ILE A 301 -20.86 -9.58 -31.73
N CYS A 302 -21.98 -8.88 -31.88
CA CYS A 302 -23.05 -8.85 -30.90
C CYS A 302 -24.32 -9.42 -31.51
N ASP A 303 -24.94 -10.37 -30.81
CA ASP A 303 -26.28 -10.86 -31.13
C ASP A 303 -27.28 -10.21 -30.19
N PHE A 304 -28.29 -9.53 -30.74
CA PHE A 304 -29.39 -8.99 -29.95
C PHE A 304 -30.74 -9.32 -30.56
N ASN A 305 -31.74 -9.47 -29.69
CA ASN A 305 -33.08 -9.89 -30.08
C ASN A 305 -34.08 -8.77 -29.84
N VAL A 306 -34.86 -8.42 -30.86
CA VAL A 306 -35.94 -7.44 -30.77
C VAL A 306 -37.27 -8.15 -30.96
N ARG A 307 -38.25 -7.81 -30.13
CA ARG A 307 -39.61 -8.34 -30.25
C ARG A 307 -40.48 -7.35 -31.01
N VAL A 308 -40.96 -7.74 -32.18
CA VAL A 308 -41.86 -6.94 -33.02
C VAL A 308 -43.11 -7.76 -33.30
N LEU A 309 -44.29 -7.25 -32.89
CA LEU A 309 -45.60 -7.89 -33.14
C LEU A 309 -45.69 -9.37 -32.71
N GLY A 310 -44.98 -9.74 -31.62
CA GLY A 310 -44.96 -11.11 -31.09
C GLY A 310 -43.88 -12.02 -31.68
N ASN A 311 -43.23 -11.63 -32.78
CA ASN A 311 -42.13 -12.37 -33.37
C ASN A 311 -40.77 -11.89 -32.83
N LEU A 312 -39.87 -12.85 -32.57
CA LEU A 312 -38.50 -12.58 -32.14
C LEU A 312 -37.60 -12.44 -33.37
N GLN A 313 -37.15 -11.22 -33.66
CA GLN A 313 -36.16 -10.98 -34.70
C GLN A 313 -34.77 -10.91 -34.08
N ARG A 314 -33.83 -11.68 -34.65
CA ARG A 314 -32.42 -11.71 -34.21
C ARG A 314 -31.57 -10.89 -35.16
N TYR A 315 -30.74 -10.02 -34.62
CA TYR A 315 -29.78 -9.22 -35.36
C TYR A 315 -28.37 -9.56 -34.88
N SER A 316 -27.44 -9.75 -35.82
CA SER A 316 -26.01 -9.88 -35.56
C SER A 316 -25.32 -8.65 -36.15
N ILE A 317 -24.72 -7.83 -35.30
CA ILE A 317 -24.03 -6.60 -35.70
C ILE A 317 -22.56 -6.64 -35.29
N GLN A 318 -21.71 -6.02 -36.11
CA GLN A 318 -20.28 -5.90 -35.83
C GLN A 318 -20.03 -4.62 -35.02
N CYS A 319 -19.29 -4.74 -33.93
CA CYS A 319 -18.98 -3.63 -33.05
C CYS A 319 -17.47 -3.46 -32.85
N VAL A 320 -17.02 -2.21 -32.72
CA VAL A 320 -15.64 -1.83 -32.44
C VAL A 320 -15.47 -1.62 -30.94
N LEU A 321 -14.52 -2.36 -30.34
CA LEU A 321 -14.22 -2.35 -28.92
C LEU A 321 -13.09 -1.37 -28.62
N VAL A 322 -13.44 -0.09 -28.54
CA VAL A 322 -12.48 0.99 -28.27
C VAL A 322 -11.77 0.78 -26.93
N LEU A 323 -12.48 0.28 -25.91
CA LEU A 323 -11.91 -0.01 -24.59
C LEU A 323 -10.75 -1.01 -24.66
N ASN A 324 -10.81 -1.97 -25.59
CA ASN A 324 -9.83 -3.04 -25.62
C ASN A 324 -8.46 -2.59 -26.15
N MET A 325 -8.46 -1.56 -27.02
CA MET A 325 -7.23 -0.90 -27.44
C MET A 325 -6.49 -0.24 -26.27
N PHE A 326 -7.22 0.33 -25.30
CA PHE A 326 -6.61 0.86 -24.08
C PHE A 326 -6.14 -0.25 -23.15
N ASN A 327 -6.98 -1.28 -22.95
CA ASN A 327 -6.65 -2.43 -22.10
C ASN A 327 -5.36 -3.12 -22.57
N GLU A 328 -5.20 -3.35 -23.88
CA GLU A 328 -3.98 -3.92 -24.47
C GLU A 328 -2.72 -3.17 -23.98
N LYS A 329 -2.73 -1.83 -24.05
CA LYS A 329 -1.56 -1.01 -23.68
C LYS A 329 -1.35 -0.95 -22.16
N ILE A 330 -2.43 -0.83 -21.40
CA ILE A 330 -2.38 -0.76 -19.93
C ILE A 330 -1.87 -2.07 -19.35
N PHE A 331 -2.41 -3.21 -19.78
CA PHE A 331 -1.99 -4.51 -19.27
C PHE A 331 -0.57 -4.86 -19.68
N LEU A 332 -0.13 -4.50 -20.89
CA LEU A 332 1.28 -4.66 -21.29
C LEU A 332 2.21 -3.83 -20.40
N PHE A 333 1.86 -2.59 -20.10
CA PHE A 333 2.65 -1.75 -19.19
C PHE A 333 2.70 -2.36 -17.78
N ILE A 334 1.55 -2.76 -17.22
CA ILE A 334 1.46 -3.36 -15.88
C ILE A 334 2.24 -4.67 -15.79
N TYR A 335 2.22 -5.49 -16.85
CA TYR A 335 2.97 -6.74 -16.91
C TYR A 335 4.47 -6.49 -16.67
N TRP A 336 5.07 -5.59 -17.45
CA TRP A 336 6.49 -5.27 -17.32
C TRP A 336 6.80 -4.53 -16.01
N TRP A 337 5.87 -3.69 -15.55
CA TRP A 337 5.96 -3.05 -14.25
C TRP A 337 6.04 -4.09 -13.12
N PHE A 338 5.16 -5.10 -13.10
CA PHE A 338 5.18 -6.16 -12.08
C PHE A 338 6.47 -6.98 -12.11
N VAL A 339 6.97 -7.33 -13.31
CA VAL A 339 8.26 -8.03 -13.44
C VAL A 339 9.40 -7.18 -12.88
N PHE A 340 9.46 -5.90 -13.24
CA PHE A 340 10.47 -4.97 -12.76
C PHE A 340 10.44 -4.82 -11.22
N VAL A 341 9.26 -4.56 -10.66
CA VAL A 341 9.09 -4.42 -9.21
C VAL A 341 9.41 -5.74 -8.50
N ALA A 342 9.06 -6.90 -9.06
CA ALA A 342 9.37 -8.21 -8.47
C ALA A 342 10.87 -8.47 -8.37
N ILE A 343 11.65 -8.14 -9.39
CA ILE A 343 13.12 -8.30 -9.38
C ILE A 343 13.73 -7.43 -8.27
N LEU A 344 13.37 -6.14 -8.23
CA LEU A 344 13.90 -5.22 -7.23
C LEU A 344 13.50 -5.60 -5.80
N THR A 345 12.23 -5.97 -5.60
CA THR A 345 11.70 -6.36 -4.28
C THR A 345 12.36 -7.63 -3.76
N THR A 346 12.55 -8.63 -4.64
CA THR A 346 13.23 -9.87 -4.27
C THR A 346 14.70 -9.61 -3.92
N GLY A 347 15.40 -8.81 -4.74
CA GLY A 347 16.79 -8.43 -4.49
C GLY A 347 16.96 -7.69 -3.16
N GLU A 348 16.06 -6.75 -2.86
CA GLU A 348 16.09 -6.01 -1.61
C GLU A 348 15.74 -6.90 -0.40
N ALA A 349 14.76 -7.79 -0.52
CA ALA A 349 14.42 -8.74 0.54
C ALA A 349 15.62 -9.65 0.89
N VAL A 350 16.33 -10.15 -0.12
CA VAL A 350 17.56 -10.94 0.06
C VAL A 350 18.67 -10.11 0.70
N PHE A 351 18.86 -8.86 0.28
CA PHE A 351 19.83 -7.94 0.89
C PHE A 351 19.57 -7.75 2.38
N TRP A 352 18.32 -7.48 2.76
CA TRP A 352 17.93 -7.33 4.17
C TRP A 352 18.09 -8.61 4.96
N LEU A 353 17.72 -9.76 4.39
CA LEU A 353 17.87 -11.07 5.01
C LEU A 353 19.35 -11.35 5.36
N ILE A 354 20.25 -11.23 4.40
CA ILE A 354 21.68 -11.51 4.56
C ILE A 354 22.32 -10.54 5.56
N ASN A 355 22.03 -9.25 5.45
CA ASN A 355 22.71 -8.22 6.25
C ASN A 355 22.20 -8.10 7.69
N THR A 356 21.00 -8.60 7.98
CA THR A 356 20.45 -8.56 9.35
C THR A 356 20.59 -9.90 10.07
N GLN A 357 20.51 -11.05 9.38
CA GLN A 357 20.60 -12.36 10.03
C GLN A 357 22.03 -12.76 10.41
N ILE A 358 23.01 -12.47 9.56
CA ILE A 358 24.39 -12.93 9.76
C ILE A 358 25.09 -12.08 10.82
N LEU A 359 25.46 -12.68 11.95
CA LEU A 359 26.14 -12.00 13.07
C LEU A 359 27.43 -11.29 12.61
N SER A 360 28.27 -11.96 11.82
CA SER A 360 29.54 -11.40 11.35
C SER A 360 29.35 -10.09 10.58
N ARG A 361 28.31 -10.00 9.74
CA ARG A 361 28.00 -8.77 8.99
C ARG A 361 27.50 -7.64 9.89
N ARG A 362 26.80 -7.97 10.98
CA ARG A 362 26.35 -6.97 11.97
C ARG A 362 27.53 -6.35 12.70
N ILE A 363 28.47 -7.18 13.14
CA ILE A 363 29.68 -6.73 13.84
C ILE A 363 30.53 -5.87 12.90
N VAL A 364 30.74 -6.30 11.65
CA VAL A 364 31.48 -5.54 10.63
C VAL A 364 30.80 -4.19 10.32
N TYR A 365 29.47 -4.16 10.28
CA TYR A 365 28.74 -2.91 10.10
C TYR A 365 28.95 -1.97 11.29
N ALA A 366 28.82 -2.46 12.52
CA ALA A 366 29.02 -1.66 13.73
C ALA A 366 30.48 -1.18 13.87
N SER A 367 31.47 -2.00 13.51
CA SER A 367 32.88 -1.65 13.61
C SER A 367 33.31 -0.57 12.62
N LYS A 368 32.61 -0.42 11.49
CA LYS A 368 32.84 0.67 10.51
C LYS A 368 32.63 2.06 11.14
N HIS A 369 31.74 2.16 12.12
CA HIS A 369 31.27 3.42 12.70
C HIS A 369 32.00 3.82 13.99
N ILE A 370 32.86 2.95 14.54
CA ILE A 370 33.59 3.23 15.77
C ILE A 370 35.10 3.07 15.52
N PRO A 371 35.93 4.06 15.92
CA PRO A 371 37.38 3.87 15.91
C PRO A 371 37.78 2.86 16.99
N LEU A 372 38.05 1.62 16.58
CA LEU A 372 38.42 0.52 17.46
C LEU A 372 39.93 0.49 17.72
N SER A 373 40.29 0.40 19.01
CA SER A 373 41.65 0.06 19.44
C SER A 373 41.78 -1.45 19.62
N SER A 374 42.95 -2.03 19.33
CA SER A 374 43.19 -3.48 19.42
C SER A 374 42.93 -4.07 20.82
N LYS A 375 43.02 -3.26 21.87
CA LYS A 375 42.72 -3.68 23.26
C LYS A 375 41.22 -3.79 23.55
N ASP A 376 40.38 -3.07 22.82
CA ASP A 376 38.95 -2.95 23.08
C ASP A 376 38.11 -3.98 22.31
N GLU A 377 38.71 -4.77 21.42
CA GLU A 377 37.98 -5.62 20.47
C GLU A 377 37.13 -6.71 21.14
N ARG A 378 37.63 -7.32 22.22
CA ARG A 378 36.84 -8.30 23.02
C ARG A 378 35.68 -7.63 23.76
N LEU A 379 35.89 -6.41 24.27
CA LEU A 379 34.85 -5.64 24.96
C LEU A 379 33.78 -5.19 23.96
N PHE A 380 34.20 -4.82 22.75
CA PHE A 380 33.32 -4.44 21.66
C PHE A 380 32.43 -5.60 21.19
N GLN A 381 32.98 -6.81 21.06
CA GLN A 381 32.16 -7.99 20.75
C GLN A 381 31.07 -8.23 21.81
N LYS A 382 31.41 -8.13 23.10
CA LYS A 382 30.42 -8.22 24.20
C LYS A 382 29.37 -7.09 24.16
N PHE A 383 29.77 -5.90 23.74
CA PHE A 383 28.82 -4.80 23.49
C PHE A 383 27.88 -5.11 22.33
N CYS A 384 28.40 -5.61 21.20
CA CYS A 384 27.57 -6.01 20.07
C CYS A 384 26.57 -7.10 20.47
N ASP A 385 26.99 -8.11 21.23
CA ASP A 385 26.12 -9.22 21.63
C ASP A 385 25.07 -8.81 22.68
N SER A 386 25.36 -7.83 23.54
CA SER A 386 24.46 -7.45 24.65
C SER A 386 23.58 -6.24 24.38
N LYS A 387 24.04 -5.29 23.56
CA LYS A 387 23.36 -4.01 23.29
C LYS A 387 22.94 -3.85 21.84
N ILE A 388 23.67 -4.45 20.89
CA ILE A 388 23.36 -4.34 19.46
C ILE A 388 22.54 -5.57 19.02
N ASN A 389 21.27 -5.58 19.44
CA ASN A 389 20.32 -6.59 18.98
C ASN A 389 20.01 -6.43 17.48
N THR A 390 19.41 -7.45 16.86
CA THR A 390 19.09 -7.41 15.43
C THR A 390 18.18 -6.25 15.06
N ASP A 391 17.24 -5.91 15.94
CA ASP A 391 16.31 -4.79 15.75
C ASP A 391 17.06 -3.45 15.69
N VAL A 392 18.07 -3.28 16.55
CA VAL A 392 18.91 -2.05 16.60
C VAL A 392 19.70 -1.89 15.29
N ILE A 393 20.26 -2.97 14.76
CA ILE A 393 20.96 -2.93 13.46
C ILE A 393 20.02 -2.59 12.31
N LEU A 394 18.80 -3.14 12.30
CA LEU A 394 17.80 -2.77 11.31
C LEU A 394 17.52 -1.26 11.37
N ILE A 395 17.32 -0.72 12.58
CA ILE A 395 17.03 0.71 12.76
C ILE A 395 18.19 1.58 12.31
N PHE A 396 19.43 1.22 12.63
CA PHE A 396 20.60 1.96 12.15
C PHE A 396 20.69 1.97 10.62
N ARG A 397 20.37 0.85 9.96
CA ARG A 397 20.31 0.80 8.50
C ARG A 397 19.16 1.66 7.95
N LEU A 398 17.99 1.64 8.59
CA LEU A 398 16.87 2.51 8.19
C LEU A 398 17.21 4.00 8.36
N ILE A 399 17.90 4.37 9.44
CA ILE A 399 18.41 5.73 9.64
C ILE A 399 19.41 6.09 8.53
N SER A 400 20.41 5.24 8.28
CA SER A 400 21.44 5.49 7.27
C SER A 400 20.86 5.64 5.85
N MET A 401 19.76 4.95 5.53
CA MET A 401 19.05 5.11 4.27
C MET A 401 18.28 6.43 4.12
N ARG A 402 17.92 7.08 5.22
CA ARG A 402 17.15 8.34 5.22
C ARG A 402 18.02 9.57 5.40
N THR A 403 19.08 9.44 6.19
CA THR A 403 20.02 10.52 6.48
C THR A 403 21.35 10.21 5.82
N ASN A 404 22.38 9.89 6.61
CA ASN A 404 23.71 9.48 6.20
C ASN A 404 24.29 8.60 7.31
N ASP A 405 25.36 7.86 6.98
CA ASP A 405 26.12 7.04 7.93
C ASP A 405 26.71 7.85 9.12
N LEU A 406 26.78 9.18 9.03
CA LEU A 406 27.31 10.05 10.09
C LEU A 406 26.46 10.01 11.36
N ILE A 407 25.14 10.19 11.25
CA ILE A 407 24.23 10.20 12.41
C ILE A 407 24.25 8.84 13.11
N VAL A 408 24.34 7.75 12.33
CA VAL A 408 24.51 6.40 12.87
C VAL A 408 25.81 6.28 13.64
N SER A 409 26.89 6.89 13.15
CA SER A 409 28.20 6.89 13.82
C SER A 409 28.15 7.61 15.16
N ASP A 410 27.56 8.81 15.21
CA ASP A 410 27.44 9.59 16.46
C ASP A 410 26.61 8.84 17.51
N VAL A 411 25.46 8.26 17.10
CA VAL A 411 24.59 7.47 17.98
C VAL A 411 25.33 6.24 18.49
N LEU A 412 26.01 5.49 17.62
CA LEU A 412 26.73 4.28 17.99
C LEU A 412 27.93 4.59 18.90
N GLN A 413 28.66 5.68 18.63
CA GLN A 413 29.78 6.14 19.44
C GLN A 413 29.32 6.56 20.84
N MET A 414 28.17 7.21 20.97
CA MET A 414 27.62 7.57 22.28
C MET A 414 27.14 6.34 23.08
N LEU A 415 26.51 5.37 22.43
CA LEU A 415 26.16 4.09 23.07
C LEU A 415 27.41 3.33 23.52
N TRP A 416 28.45 3.33 22.69
CA TRP A 416 29.73 2.69 23.01
C TRP A 416 30.46 3.38 24.16
N SER A 417 30.55 4.71 24.17
CA SER A 417 31.20 5.47 25.25
C SER A 417 30.49 5.27 26.58
N THR A 418 29.15 5.25 26.56
CA THR A 418 28.32 4.95 27.73
C THR A 418 28.55 3.51 28.25
N TYR A 419 28.62 2.53 27.34
CA TYR A 419 28.90 1.15 27.71
C TYR A 419 30.30 0.96 28.28
N LYS A 420 31.32 1.56 27.65
CA LYS A 420 32.72 1.51 28.09
C LYS A 420 32.86 2.10 29.49
N THR A 421 32.29 3.28 29.75
CA THR A 421 32.30 3.91 31.08
C THR A 421 31.62 3.04 32.14
N ARG A 422 30.44 2.46 31.84
CA ARG A 422 29.76 1.54 32.76
C ARG A 422 30.61 0.29 33.06
N SER A 423 31.23 -0.30 32.04
CA SER A 423 32.09 -1.49 32.22
C SER A 423 33.33 -1.20 33.08
N HIS A 424 33.90 0.00 32.97
CA HIS A 424 35.00 0.43 33.82
C HIS A 424 34.54 0.61 35.27
N LEU A 425 33.40 1.25 35.50
CA LEU A 425 32.83 1.42 36.86
C LEU A 425 32.54 0.07 37.52
N ASP A 426 31.98 -0.88 36.78
CA ASP A 426 31.72 -2.23 37.27
C ASP A 426 33.04 -2.93 37.67
N SER A 427 34.08 -2.82 36.84
CA SER A 427 35.40 -3.40 37.15
C SER A 427 36.06 -2.78 38.39
N VAL A 428 35.93 -1.46 38.57
CA VAL A 428 36.48 -0.75 39.75
C VAL A 428 35.73 -1.14 41.01
N SER A 429 34.39 -1.23 40.94
CA SER A 429 33.57 -1.65 42.08
C SER A 429 33.84 -3.09 42.52
N ILE A 430 34.13 -3.99 41.57
CA ILE A 430 34.50 -5.37 41.88
C ILE A 430 35.88 -5.41 42.52
N ALA A 431 36.84 -4.63 42.02
CA ALA A 431 38.17 -4.54 42.60
C ALA A 431 38.11 -3.98 44.03
N SER A 432 37.36 -2.90 44.27
CA SER A 432 37.20 -2.35 45.62
C SER A 432 36.53 -3.32 46.59
N ASN A 433 35.55 -4.11 46.14
CA ASN A 433 34.91 -5.13 46.98
C ASN A 433 35.84 -6.32 47.30
N ILE A 434 36.79 -6.64 46.41
CA ILE A 434 37.80 -7.69 46.64
C ILE A 434 38.89 -7.19 47.58
N ASP A 435 39.31 -5.93 47.45
CA ASP A 435 40.25 -5.30 48.37
C ASP A 435 39.63 -5.18 49.76
N GLU A 436 38.34 -4.83 49.87
CA GLU A 436 37.58 -4.81 51.13
C GLU A 436 37.37 -6.22 51.72
N TYR A 437 37.36 -7.27 50.88
CA TYR A 437 37.34 -8.67 51.33
C TYR A 437 38.72 -9.17 51.79
N ASN A 438 39.80 -8.76 51.12
CA ASN A 438 41.17 -9.11 51.47
C ASN A 438 41.69 -8.34 52.70
N ASP A 439 41.21 -7.11 52.92
CA ASP A 439 41.46 -6.31 54.13
C ASP A 439 40.46 -6.60 55.26
N GLY A 440 39.62 -7.63 55.11
CA GLY A 440 38.64 -8.14 56.08
C GLY A 440 39.22 -8.73 57.38
N VAL A 441 40.49 -8.45 57.70
CA VAL A 441 41.03 -8.45 59.07
C VAL A 441 41.45 -7.02 59.43
N LYS A 442 40.52 -6.05 59.40
CA LYS A 442 40.28 -5.05 60.47
C LYS A 442 39.48 -3.84 59.99
N TYR A 443 38.46 -3.54 60.78
CA TYR A 443 37.74 -2.28 60.97
C TYR A 443 36.65 -1.86 59.98
N THR A 444 35.58 -1.42 60.64
CA THR A 444 34.29 -0.93 60.19
C THR A 444 34.31 0.49 59.61
N SER A 445 33.41 0.68 58.63
CA SER A 445 32.55 1.87 58.41
C SER A 445 33.06 3.07 57.60
N ILE A 446 32.13 3.54 56.73
CA ILE A 446 31.95 4.88 56.13
C ILE A 446 32.44 5.03 54.67
N GLN A 447 31.54 4.80 53.71
CA GLN A 447 31.11 5.81 52.71
C GLN A 447 29.85 5.36 51.93
N LYS A 448 28.70 5.39 52.62
CA LYS A 448 27.36 5.41 52.01
C LYS A 448 26.96 6.86 51.71
N TYR A 449 27.50 7.51 50.69
CA TYR A 449 26.94 8.79 50.20
C TYR A 449 27.26 9.00 48.72
N SER A 450 26.43 8.43 47.83
CA SER A 450 26.13 8.98 46.49
C SER A 450 25.01 8.23 45.74
N LEU A 451 24.48 7.11 46.26
CA LEU A 451 23.54 6.26 45.52
C LEU A 451 22.04 6.50 45.79
N ASN A 452 21.65 7.62 46.40
CA ASN A 452 20.26 7.82 46.87
C ASN A 452 19.33 8.63 45.95
N ASN A 453 19.77 9.09 44.77
CA ASN A 453 18.88 9.89 43.89
C ASN A 453 18.30 9.17 42.66
N LEU A 454 18.42 7.85 42.54
CA LEU A 454 17.83 7.11 41.40
C LEU A 454 16.95 5.90 41.77
N ASN A 455 16.82 5.54 43.05
CA ASN A 455 16.11 4.32 43.46
C ASN A 455 14.72 4.53 44.09
N HIS A 456 14.16 5.75 44.06
CA HIS A 456 12.76 5.93 44.44
C HIS A 456 11.81 5.67 43.27
N ARG A 457 11.63 4.39 42.90
CA ARG A 457 10.34 3.85 42.44
C ARG A 457 10.37 2.33 42.27
N TYR A 458 9.55 1.69 43.10
CA TYR A 458 9.03 0.32 43.06
C TYR A 458 9.90 -0.79 43.66
N GLY A 459 9.37 -1.32 44.76
CA GLY A 459 9.91 -2.47 45.48
C GLY A 459 9.51 -3.80 44.85
N TYR A 460 10.34 -4.81 45.11
CA TYR A 460 10.01 -6.22 44.97
C TYR A 460 10.09 -6.91 46.35
N PRO A 461 9.27 -7.94 46.60
CA PRO A 461 9.25 -8.66 47.87
C PRO A 461 10.44 -9.63 47.98
N ARG A 462 10.95 -9.75 49.21
CA ARG A 462 11.98 -10.72 49.64
C ARG A 462 11.47 -12.16 49.55
N SER A 463 12.29 -13.07 49.03
CA SER A 463 12.20 -14.51 49.29
C SER A 463 12.95 -14.90 50.58
N PRO A 464 12.62 -16.05 51.21
CA PRO A 464 12.91 -16.30 52.62
C PRO A 464 14.30 -16.87 52.90
N GLN A 465 14.68 -16.68 54.15
CA GLN A 465 15.91 -17.05 54.84
C GLN A 465 16.12 -18.57 54.89
N THR A 466 17.34 -19.03 54.59
CA THR A 466 17.87 -20.33 55.04
C THR A 466 18.53 -20.14 56.40
N LEU A 467 17.96 -20.77 57.43
CA LEU A 467 18.50 -20.86 58.79
C LEU A 467 19.42 -22.09 58.90
N ASN A 468 20.62 -21.85 59.44
CA ASN A 468 21.40 -22.63 60.41
C ASN A 468 21.55 -24.17 60.28
N SER A 469 22.82 -24.59 60.15
CA SER A 469 23.44 -25.79 60.74
C SER A 469 23.63 -25.55 62.26
N PRO A 470 23.56 -26.57 63.16
CA PRO A 470 24.50 -27.70 63.29
C PRO A 470 23.78 -29.06 63.50
N ASP A 471 24.37 -30.24 63.33
CA ASP A 471 25.38 -30.87 64.19
C ASP A 471 26.02 -32.09 63.50
N THR A 472 27.25 -32.39 63.92
CA THR A 472 27.96 -33.66 63.80
C THR A 472 27.20 -34.81 64.47
N ASP A 473 27.03 -35.95 63.79
CA ASP A 473 27.62 -37.25 64.16
C ASP A 473 26.88 -38.46 63.55
N SER A 474 27.71 -39.42 63.16
CA SER A 474 27.48 -40.86 63.29
C SER A 474 26.72 -41.66 62.19
N LEU A 475 27.47 -42.64 61.70
CA LEU A 475 27.11 -44.06 61.50
C LEU A 475 26.34 -44.50 60.25
N ILE A 476 27.11 -45.22 59.42
CA ILE A 476 26.85 -46.57 58.88
C ILE A 476 25.96 -46.70 57.63
N LYS A 477 26.63 -47.30 56.63
CA LYS A 477 26.21 -48.05 55.43
C LYS A 477 25.92 -47.26 54.15
#